data_AF-A0AA38L7F1-F1
#
_entry.id   AF-A0AA38L7F1-F1
#
_cell.length_a   1.000
_cell.length_b   1.000
_cell.length_c   1.000
_cell.angle_alpha   90.00
_cell.angle_beta   90.00
_cell.angle_gamma   90.00
#
_symmetry.space_group_name_H-M   'P 1'
#
loop_
_entity.id
_entity.type
_entity.pdbx_description
1 polymer ?
#
loop_
_entity_poly.entity_id
_entity_poly.type
_entity_poly.pdbx_seq_one_letter_code
_entity_poly.pdbx_strand_id
1 'polypeptide(L)' 'MAGIDGTTSQEDGPSPSSAIDFLTLCQRLKTTKRTGWIYLGVKDPESIADHMYRMATMALIAVDIPGVDRDRYGNEI' A
#
# COMPACT_ATOMS: atom_id res chain seq x y z
N MET A 1 -49.38 4.54 -17.58
CA MET A 1 -48.92 4.85 -16.21
C MET A 1 -47.57 4.17 -16.05
N ALA A 2 -46.54 4.96 -15.75
CA ALA A 2 -45.11 4.81 -16.00
C ALA A 2 -44.48 3.38 -15.94
N GLY A 3 -43.59 3.13 -16.90
CA GLY A 3 -42.65 2.01 -16.91
C GLY A 3 -41.61 2.15 -15.81
N ILE A 4 -41.26 1.00 -15.21
CA ILE A 4 -40.33 0.88 -14.11
C ILE A 4 -38.98 0.58 -14.76
N ASP A 5 -38.19 1.62 -15.06
CA ASP A 5 -36.81 1.43 -15.52
C ASP A 5 -35.99 0.84 -14.37
N GLY A 6 -35.56 -0.40 -14.56
CA GLY A 6 -34.61 -1.07 -13.69
C GLY A 6 -33.23 -0.44 -13.87
N THR A 7 -32.97 0.67 -13.18
CA THR A 7 -31.61 1.17 -13.00
C THR A 7 -30.90 0.23 -12.03
N THR A 8 -30.31 -0.84 -12.58
CA THR A 8 -29.26 -1.59 -11.90
C THR A 8 -28.08 -0.63 -11.75
N SER A 9 -27.84 -0.13 -10.54
CA SER A 9 -26.61 0.56 -10.19
C SER A 9 -25.45 -0.40 -10.41
N GLN A 10 -24.78 -0.30 -11.56
CA GLN A 10 -23.45 -0.88 -11.69
C GLN A 10 -22.55 -0.12 -10.72
N GLU A 11 -22.06 -0.82 -9.70
CA GLU A 11 -21.01 -0.27 -8.88
C GLU A 11 -19.74 -0.17 -9.75
N ASP A 12 -19.34 1.07 -10.06
CA ASP A 12 -18.11 1.38 -10.79
C ASP A 12 -16.90 1.05 -9.91
N GLY A 13 -16.57 -0.24 -9.82
CA GLY A 13 -15.30 -0.69 -9.27
C GLY A 13 -14.12 -0.18 -10.11
N PRO A 14 -12.91 -0.08 -9.54
CA PRO A 14 -11.74 0.38 -10.28
C PRO A 14 -11.54 -0.47 -11.54
N SER A 15 -11.44 0.19 -12.69
CA SER A 15 -11.18 -0.49 -13.95
C SER A 15 -9.82 -1.18 -13.94
N PRO A 16 -9.62 -2.26 -14.70
CA PRO A 16 -8.32 -2.92 -14.79
C PRO A 16 -7.18 -1.96 -15.19
N SER A 17 -7.48 -0.96 -16.03
CA SER A 17 -6.51 0.07 -16.42
C SER A 17 -6.06 0.92 -15.23
N SER A 18 -6.98 1.37 -14.37
CA SER A 18 -6.61 2.20 -13.22
C SER A 18 -5.80 1.42 -12.19
N ALA A 19 -6.06 0.12 -12.02
CA ALA A 19 -5.23 -0.76 -11.20
C ALA A 19 -3.82 -0.91 -11.77
N ILE A 20 -3.68 -1.07 -13.09
CA ILE A 20 -2.36 -1.14 -13.75
C ILE A 20 -1.59 0.17 -13.59
N ASP A 21 -2.26 1.31 -13.76
CA ASP A 21 -1.65 2.64 -13.58
C ASP A 21 -1.13 2.82 -12.15
N PHE A 22 -1.94 2.42 -11.16
CA PHE A 22 -1.54 2.44 -9.76
C PHE A 22 -0.35 1.53 -9.48
N LEU A 23 -0.37 0.28 -9.95
CA LEU A 23 0.75 -0.64 -9.75
C LEU A 23 2.03 -0.15 -10.44
N THR A 24 1.90 0.48 -11.61
CA THR A 24 3.00 1.12 -12.34
C THR A 24 3.57 2.30 -11.56
N LEU A 25 2.71 3.11 -10.93
CA LEU A 25 3.15 4.16 -10.01
C LEU A 25 3.93 3.59 -8.83
N CYS A 26 3.44 2.50 -8.21
CA CYS A 26 4.14 1.82 -7.12
C CYS A 26 5.50 1.24 -7.54
N GLN A 27 5.69 0.83 -8.80
CA GLN A 27 7.00 0.35 -9.27
C GLN A 27 8.12 1.39 -9.10
N ARG A 28 7.80 2.70 -9.09
CA ARG A 28 8.78 3.77 -8.83
C ARG A 28 9.46 3.63 -7.46
N LEU A 29 8.82 2.97 -6.50
CA LEU A 29 9.40 2.71 -5.17
C LEU A 29 10.62 1.78 -5.23
N LYS A 30 10.72 0.91 -6.24
CA LYS A 30 11.86 0.00 -6.44
C LYS A 30 13.10 0.72 -6.95
N THR A 31 12.94 1.81 -7.69
CA THR A 31 14.04 2.59 -8.25
C THR A 31 14.40 3.82 -7.41
N THR A 32 13.51 4.24 -6.52
CA THR A 32 13.74 5.37 -5.61
C THR A 32 14.61 4.94 -4.44
N LYS A 33 15.83 5.47 -4.36
CA LYS A 33 16.80 5.18 -3.30
C LYS A 33 16.55 6.02 -2.05
N ARG A 34 16.80 5.45 -0.86
CA ARG A 34 16.66 6.20 0.41
C ARG A 34 17.76 7.26 0.55
N THR A 35 17.33 8.52 0.60
CA THR A 35 18.21 9.71 0.61
C THR A 35 19.21 9.74 1.75
N GLY A 36 18.85 9.25 2.95
CA GLY A 36 19.77 9.19 4.09
C GLY A 36 21.05 8.41 3.79
N TRP A 37 20.96 7.29 3.06
CA TRP A 37 22.12 6.49 2.68
C TRP A 37 22.95 7.15 1.56
N ILE A 38 22.28 7.86 0.65
CA ILE A 38 22.94 8.63 -0.41
C ILE A 38 23.82 9.72 0.21
N TYR A 39 23.29 10.47 1.18
CA TYR A 39 24.04 11.54 1.86
C TYR A 39 25.23 11.02 2.66
N LEU A 40 25.17 9.78 3.13
CA LEU A 40 26.27 9.11 3.82
C LEU A 40 27.28 8.45 2.85
N GLY A 41 27.10 8.57 1.54
CA GLY A 41 28.01 8.01 0.54
C GLY A 41 27.98 6.49 0.46
N VAL A 42 26.91 5.84 0.92
CA VAL A 42 26.77 4.38 0.83
C VAL A 42 26.63 3.97 -0.64
N LYS A 43 27.47 3.05 -1.08
CA LYS A 43 27.37 2.46 -2.42
C LYS A 43 26.14 1.53 -2.48
N ASP A 44 25.37 1.66 -3.55
CA ASP A 44 24.18 0.84 -3.83
C ASP A 44 23.14 0.81 -2.68
N PRO A 45 22.59 1.97 -2.28
CA PRO A 45 21.65 2.05 -1.16
C PRO A 45 20.35 1.26 -1.43
N GLU A 46 19.67 0.85 -0.36
CA GLU A 46 18.34 0.22 -0.46
C GLU A 46 17.32 1.16 -1.13
N SER A 47 16.35 0.58 -1.85
CA SER A 47 15.19 1.31 -2.35
C SER A 47 14.14 1.52 -1.26
N ILE A 48 13.17 2.40 -1.52
CA ILE A 48 12.02 2.56 -0.63
C ILE A 48 11.22 1.24 -0.55
N ALA A 49 11.08 0.52 -1.67
CA ALA A 49 10.39 -0.76 -1.69
C ALA A 49 11.09 -1.83 -0.81
N ASP A 50 12.43 -1.88 -0.83
CA ASP A 50 13.20 -2.81 0.02
C ASP A 50 12.97 -2.52 1.51
N HIS A 51 12.96 -1.24 1.87
CA HIS A 51 12.72 -0.81 3.25
C HIS A 51 11.28 -1.14 3.70
N MET A 52 10.29 -0.82 2.88
CA MET A 52 8.88 -1.12 3.16
C MET A 52 8.63 -2.62 3.29
N TYR A 53 9.26 -3.44 2.44
CA TYR A 53 9.16 -4.89 2.53
C TYR A 53 9.62 -5.39 3.89
N ARG A 54 10.79 -4.94 4.37
CA ARG A 54 11.31 -5.31 5.69
C ARG A 54 10.38 -4.85 6.82
N MET A 55 9.82 -3.65 6.75
CA MET A 55 8.87 -3.15 7.75
C MET A 55 7.57 -3.96 7.76
N ALA A 56 7.03 -4.31 6.60
CA ALA A 56 5.84 -5.14 6.49
C ALA A 56 6.07 -6.55 7.07
N THR A 57 7.22 -7.16 6.77
CA THR A 57 7.61 -8.46 7.37
C THR A 57 7.76 -8.36 8.88
N MET A 58 8.40 -7.30 9.39
CA MET A 58 8.49 -7.06 10.83
C MET A 58 7.11 -6.92 11.46
N ALA A 59 6.18 -6.18 10.85
CA ALA A 59 4.81 -6.03 11.36
C ALA A 59 4.03 -7.36 11.36
N LEU A 60 4.25 -8.21 10.36
CA LEU A 60 3.62 -9.53 10.27
C LEU A 60 4.15 -10.49 11.34
N ILE A 61 5.43 -10.39 11.73
CA ILE A 61 6.04 -11.25 12.76
C ILE A 61 5.84 -10.67 14.17
N ALA A 62 5.68 -9.36 14.30
CA ALA A 62 5.49 -8.67 15.58
C ALA A 62 4.16 -9.00 16.30
N VAL A 63 3.35 -9.93 15.78
CA VAL A 63 2.07 -10.39 16.38
C VAL A 63 2.28 -10.83 17.83
N ASP A 64 3.43 -11.42 18.13
CA ASP A 64 3.70 -12.06 19.42
C ASP A 64 4.45 -11.13 20.40
N ILE A 65 4.56 -9.83 20.11
CA ILE A 65 5.17 -8.86 21.02
C ILE A 65 4.12 -8.44 22.07
N PRO A 66 4.30 -8.78 23.36
CA PRO A 66 3.37 -8.38 24.41
C PRO A 66 3.26 -6.86 24.48
N GLY A 67 2.05 -6.32 24.31
CA GLY A 67 1.76 -4.88 24.40
C GLY A 67 1.51 -4.15 23.06
N VAL A 68 1.56 -4.84 21.92
CA VAL A 68 1.16 -4.28 20.62
C VAL A 68 -0.32 -4.61 20.36
N ASP A 69 -1.21 -3.67 20.64
CA ASP A 69 -2.65 -3.78 20.38
C ASP A 69 -2.97 -3.47 18.91
N ARG A 70 -3.53 -4.45 18.20
CA ARG A 70 -3.87 -4.37 16.77
C ARG A 70 -5.25 -3.76 16.51
N ASP A 71 -6.15 -3.82 17.47
CA ASP A 71 -7.57 -3.46 17.30
C ASP A 71 -7.85 -2.00 17.69
N ARG A 72 -6.86 -1.32 18.27
CA ARG A 72 -6.95 0.07 18.73
C ARG A 72 -7.38 1.08 17.66
N TYR A 73 -7.20 0.78 16.37
CA TYR A 73 -7.59 1.68 15.27
C TYR A 73 -8.79 1.18 14.45
N GLY A 74 -9.38 0.03 14.79
CA GLY A 74 -10.46 -0.58 14.00
C GLY A 74 -11.88 -0.17 14.42
N ASN A 75 -12.05 0.55 15.53
CA ASN A 75 -13.36 0.77 16.17
C ASN A 75 -13.80 2.25 16.27
N GLU A 76 -13.19 3.16 15.49
CA GLU A 76 -13.50 4.60 15.46
C GLU A 76 -13.83 5.13 14.04
N ILE A 77 -14.41 4.30 13.17
CA ILE A 77 -15.03 4.77 11.92
C ILE A 77 -16.48 4.27 11.86
#